data_AF-A0A536B8R8-F1
#
_entry.id   AF-A0A536B8R8-F1
#
_cell.length_a   1.000
_cell.length_b   1.000
_cell.length_c   1.000
_cell.angle_alpha   90.00
_cell.angle_beta   90.00
_cell.angle_gamma   90.00
#
_symmetry.space_group_name_H-M   'P 1'
#
loop_
_entity.id
_entity.type
_entity.pdbx_description
1 polymer ?
#
loop_
_entity_poly.entity_id
_entity_poly.type
_entity_poly.pdbx_seq_one_letter_code
_entity_poly.pdbx_strand_id
1 'polypeptide(L)'
;MPPIAQRPRGTQDLLPADQPYWEAMSGTAKDLAERFGYLRIETPTFEATDLFVRAVGEATDIVSKEMFTFKDRGDRSLTLRPEGTAPIVRAYFDAGMQLEPQPVRLYYLGPYFRSERPQRGRFHEFRQFGIEAIGDASPLLDVEAIVLGWKWFGGLDIGGIHLLLNSIGDDVCRPAYRERLRDYYRPHLAKLSAESRTRFEKNPLRLFDSKEPQDQELKQKAPRMVDHLCRPCAQAFQAVKDGLAAEAIPFTLNPELVRGLDYYTRTVFEYQHESLGGAQNAPVRWPRRRPGLPGDARRWLRHRPGPDGHGAQGAQAAGASGARCLGPGGRSQR
;
A
#
# COMPACT_ATOMS: atom_id res chain seq x y z
N MET A 1 -34.09 -28.67 6.01
CA MET A 1 -33.26 -27.70 6.74
C MET A 1 -32.90 -26.58 5.77
N PRO A 2 -33.01 -25.30 6.16
CA PRO A 2 -32.48 -24.23 5.33
C PRO A 2 -30.97 -24.45 5.10
N PRO A 3 -30.43 -24.08 3.93
CA PRO A 3 -29.01 -24.24 3.65
C PRO A 3 -28.18 -23.49 4.70
N ILE A 4 -27.13 -24.13 5.19
CA ILE A 4 -26.18 -23.51 6.12
C ILE A 4 -25.52 -22.34 5.40
N ALA A 5 -25.71 -21.13 5.93
CA ALA A 5 -25.09 -19.93 5.41
C ALA A 5 -23.56 -20.11 5.36
N GLN A 6 -22.97 -19.78 4.22
CA GLN A 6 -21.52 -19.80 4.02
C GLN A 6 -20.99 -18.37 4.09
N ARG A 7 -19.73 -18.21 4.48
CA ARG A 7 -19.08 -16.90 4.44
C ARG A 7 -19.03 -16.36 3.01
N PRO A 8 -19.10 -15.03 2.82
CA PRO A 8 -18.90 -14.41 1.53
C PRO A 8 -17.55 -14.81 0.91
N ARG A 9 -17.51 -14.92 -0.42
CA ARG A 9 -16.24 -15.15 -1.13
C ARG A 9 -15.30 -13.97 -0.86
N GLY A 10 -14.00 -14.24 -0.72
CA GLY A 10 -13.01 -13.19 -0.49
C GLY A 10 -12.96 -12.65 0.95
N THR A 11 -13.71 -13.20 1.90
CA THR A 11 -13.56 -12.90 3.34
C THR A 11 -12.95 -14.07 4.10
N GLN A 12 -12.42 -13.80 5.30
CA GLN A 12 -11.76 -14.79 6.15
C GLN A 12 -12.09 -14.61 7.62
N ASP A 13 -12.43 -15.71 8.28
CA ASP A 13 -12.50 -15.79 9.75
C ASP A 13 -11.08 -15.95 10.31
N LEU A 14 -10.71 -15.15 11.31
CA LEU A 14 -9.50 -15.37 12.10
C LEU A 14 -9.84 -16.34 13.24
N LEU A 15 -9.42 -17.59 13.08
CA LEU A 15 -9.74 -18.66 14.03
C LEU A 15 -8.82 -18.60 15.24
N PRO A 16 -9.12 -19.30 16.35
CA PRO A 16 -8.26 -19.32 17.54
C PRO A 16 -6.80 -19.72 17.26
N ALA A 17 -6.57 -20.58 16.25
CA ALA A 17 -5.22 -20.98 15.84
C ALA A 17 -4.43 -19.88 15.11
N ASP A 18 -5.12 -18.87 14.56
CA ASP A 18 -4.53 -17.74 13.84
C ASP A 18 -4.20 -16.57 14.80
N GLN A 19 -4.91 -16.48 15.94
CA GLN A 19 -4.80 -15.36 16.89
C GLN A 19 -3.37 -15.11 17.39
N PRO A 20 -2.55 -16.12 17.77
CA PRO A 20 -1.19 -15.85 18.24
C PRO A 20 -0.31 -15.15 17.19
N TYR A 21 -0.49 -15.46 15.90
CA TYR A 21 0.23 -14.80 14.82
C TYR A 21 -0.26 -13.37 14.62
N TRP A 22 -1.58 -13.17 14.69
CA TRP A 22 -2.18 -11.85 14.58
C TRP A 22 -1.76 -10.93 15.73
N GLU A 23 -1.76 -11.43 16.96
CA GLU A 23 -1.32 -10.72 18.16
C GLU A 23 0.16 -10.36 18.09
N ALA A 24 1.03 -11.29 17.66
CA ALA A 24 2.45 -10.98 17.48
C ALA A 24 2.67 -9.87 16.44
N MET A 25 2.00 -9.97 15.28
CA MET A 25 2.13 -9.00 14.20
C MET A 25 1.60 -7.61 14.59
N SER A 26 0.37 -7.57 15.12
CA SER A 26 -0.29 -6.32 15.51
C SER A 26 0.33 -5.70 16.76
N GLY A 27 0.75 -6.51 17.72
CA GLY A 27 1.45 -6.08 18.94
C GLY A 27 2.80 -5.44 18.63
N THR A 28 3.60 -6.05 17.75
CA THR A 28 4.90 -5.48 17.32
C THR A 28 4.70 -4.19 16.53
N ALA A 29 3.68 -4.12 15.67
CA ALA A 29 3.36 -2.89 14.94
C ALA A 29 2.99 -1.74 15.88
N LYS A 30 2.13 -2.03 16.86
CA LYS A 30 1.69 -1.08 17.89
C LYS A 30 2.88 -0.57 18.72
N ASP A 31 3.64 -1.48 19.31
CA ASP A 31 4.80 -1.13 20.17
C ASP A 31 5.78 -0.24 19.41
N LEU A 32 6.07 -0.57 18.15
CA LEU A 32 6.99 0.22 17.34
C LEU A 32 6.43 1.61 16.99
N ALA A 33 5.15 1.69 16.60
CA ALA A 33 4.51 2.97 16.31
C ALA A 33 4.52 3.91 17.53
N GLU A 34 4.19 3.39 18.71
CA GLU A 34 4.17 4.16 19.95
C GLU A 34 5.57 4.63 20.37
N ARG A 35 6.61 3.83 20.14
CA ARG A 35 8.02 4.25 20.36
C ARG A 35 8.48 5.36 19.43
N PHE A 36 7.90 5.44 18.22
CA PHE A 36 8.13 6.53 17.27
C PHE A 36 7.24 7.76 17.56
N GLY A 37 6.43 7.72 18.61
CA GLY A 37 5.55 8.82 18.99
C GLY A 37 4.26 8.90 18.18
N TYR A 38 3.90 7.85 17.44
CA TYR A 38 2.61 7.77 16.76
C TYR A 38 1.50 7.44 17.74
N LEU A 39 0.37 8.14 17.63
CA LEU A 39 -0.82 7.93 18.45
C LEU A 39 -1.88 7.15 17.67
N ARG A 40 -2.61 6.28 18.36
CA ARG A 40 -3.65 5.47 17.72
C ARG A 40 -4.82 6.35 17.29
N ILE A 41 -5.29 6.16 16.05
CA ILE A 41 -6.56 6.69 15.57
C ILE A 41 -7.42 5.57 14.98
N GLU A 42 -8.73 5.67 15.18
CA GLU A 42 -9.72 4.80 14.56
C GLU A 42 -10.77 5.65 13.85
N THR A 43 -10.96 5.38 12.57
CA THR A 43 -12.02 6.00 11.76
C THR A 43 -13.18 5.03 11.59
N PRO A 44 -14.40 5.53 11.29
CA PRO A 44 -15.54 4.67 10.96
C PRO A 44 -15.24 3.69 9.82
N THR A 45 -15.92 2.54 9.83
CA THR A 45 -15.76 1.50 8.79
C THR A 45 -16.28 1.96 7.41
N PHE A 46 -17.26 2.87 7.40
CA PHE A 46 -17.79 3.48 6.18
C PHE A 46 -17.72 5.00 6.27
N GLU A 47 -17.58 5.64 5.11
CA GLU A 47 -17.55 7.09 4.96
C GLU A 47 -18.51 7.51 3.84
N ALA A 48 -18.78 8.82 3.72
CA ALA A 48 -19.44 9.35 2.54
C ALA A 48 -18.64 8.99 1.28
N THR A 49 -19.30 8.46 0.25
CA THR A 49 -18.62 8.00 -0.98
C THR A 49 -17.75 9.09 -1.63
N ASP A 50 -18.21 10.35 -1.57
CA ASP A 50 -17.49 11.52 -2.08
C ASP A 50 -16.08 11.68 -1.50
N LEU A 51 -15.83 11.21 -0.27
CA LEU A 51 -14.50 11.28 0.34
C LEU A 51 -13.48 10.52 -0.51
N PHE A 52 -13.80 9.28 -0.90
CA PHE A 52 -12.89 8.44 -1.66
C PHE A 52 -12.80 8.85 -3.12
N VAL A 53 -13.92 9.27 -3.73
CA VAL A 53 -13.95 9.77 -5.11
C VAL A 53 -12.99 10.95 -5.29
N ARG A 54 -13.04 11.92 -4.36
CA ARG A 54 -12.19 13.12 -4.40
C ARG A 54 -10.74 12.83 -4.00
N ALA A 55 -10.53 12.03 -2.96
CA ALA A 55 -9.19 11.80 -2.42
C ALA A 55 -8.36 10.89 -3.32
N VAL A 56 -8.90 9.72 -3.69
CA VAL A 56 -8.16 8.67 -4.41
C VAL A 56 -8.02 9.01 -5.90
N GLY A 57 -9.04 9.67 -6.47
CA GLY A 57 -9.11 10.05 -7.88
C GLY A 57 -10.01 9.12 -8.68
N GLU A 58 -10.93 9.72 -9.45
CA GLU A 58 -11.92 9.02 -10.29
C GLU A 58 -11.31 8.04 -11.30
N ALA A 59 -10.08 8.31 -11.75
CA ALA A 59 -9.39 7.51 -12.76
C ALA A 59 -8.71 6.25 -12.20
N THR A 60 -8.74 6.03 -10.88
CA THR A 60 -8.15 4.84 -10.26
C THR A 60 -9.07 3.63 -10.40
N ASP A 61 -8.49 2.42 -10.49
CA ASP A 61 -9.29 1.18 -10.47
C ASP A 61 -10.06 1.04 -9.15
N ILE A 62 -9.51 1.55 -8.04
CA ILE A 62 -10.18 1.54 -6.74
C ILE A 62 -11.51 2.28 -6.81
N VAL A 63 -11.51 3.55 -7.22
CA VAL A 63 -12.74 4.35 -7.29
C VAL A 63 -13.66 3.86 -8.40
N SER A 64 -13.12 3.47 -9.55
CA SER A 64 -13.94 3.13 -10.70
C SER A 64 -14.58 1.75 -10.65
N LYS A 65 -14.02 0.77 -9.90
CA LYS A 65 -14.46 -0.63 -9.96
C LYS A 65 -14.42 -1.39 -8.65
N GLU A 66 -13.69 -0.94 -7.64
CA GLU A 66 -13.34 -1.79 -6.49
C GLU A 66 -13.92 -1.28 -5.16
N MET A 67 -14.77 -0.26 -5.13
CA MET A 67 -15.42 0.19 -3.89
C MET A 67 -16.70 -0.60 -3.56
N PHE A 68 -16.89 -0.95 -2.29
CA PHE A 68 -18.18 -1.43 -1.77
C PHE A 68 -19.05 -0.24 -1.37
N THR A 69 -19.83 0.25 -2.33
CA THR A 69 -20.74 1.39 -2.15
C THR A 69 -22.19 0.91 -1.98
N PHE A 70 -22.90 1.50 -1.04
CA PHE A 70 -24.30 1.22 -0.75
C PHE A 70 -25.06 2.49 -0.37
N LYS A 71 -26.38 2.44 -0.43
CA LYS A 71 -27.26 3.50 0.03
C LYS A 71 -27.80 3.16 1.42
N ASP A 72 -27.78 4.11 2.33
CA ASP A 72 -28.44 3.94 3.62
C ASP A 72 -29.96 4.12 3.51
N ARG A 73 -30.68 4.02 4.63
CA ARG A 73 -32.14 4.20 4.67
C ARG A 73 -32.59 5.62 4.29
N GLY A 74 -31.69 6.60 4.32
CA GLY A 74 -31.92 7.98 3.90
C GLY A 74 -31.43 8.28 2.48
N ASP A 75 -31.15 7.25 1.68
CA ASP A 75 -30.64 7.34 0.31
C ASP A 75 -29.25 7.99 0.15
N ARG A 76 -28.50 8.14 1.26
CA ARG A 76 -27.13 8.67 1.24
C ARG A 76 -26.17 7.61 0.72
N SER A 77 -25.29 8.00 -0.19
CA SER A 77 -24.24 7.13 -0.74
C SER A 77 -23.09 7.00 0.27
N LEU A 78 -22.91 5.78 0.79
CA LEU A 78 -21.86 5.41 1.73
C LEU A 78 -20.97 4.34 1.11
N THR A 79 -19.70 4.33 1.49
CA THR A 79 -18.72 3.36 1.00
C THR A 79 -17.94 2.78 2.16
N LEU A 80 -17.81 1.45 2.21
CA LEU A 80 -16.87 0.78 3.12
C LEU A 80 -15.45 1.21 2.75
N ARG A 81 -14.64 1.61 3.74
CA ARG A 81 -13.32 2.19 3.50
C ARG A 81 -12.39 1.23 2.72
N PRO A 82 -11.90 1.61 1.52
CA PRO A 82 -10.97 0.78 0.75
C PRO A 82 -9.49 0.98 1.13
N GLU A 83 -9.21 2.02 1.92
CA GLU A 83 -7.89 2.43 2.40
C GLU A 83 -8.02 3.33 3.66
N GLY A 84 -6.91 3.61 4.35
CA GLY A 84 -6.91 4.27 5.67
C GLY A 84 -6.57 5.77 5.67
N THR A 85 -5.85 6.25 4.66
CA THR A 85 -5.32 7.61 4.59
C THR A 85 -6.42 8.66 4.42
N ALA A 86 -7.36 8.53 3.46
CA ALA A 86 -8.38 9.57 3.27
C ALA A 86 -9.30 9.76 4.49
N PRO A 87 -9.77 8.70 5.17
CA PRO A 87 -10.51 8.84 6.43
C PRO A 87 -9.70 9.55 7.53
N ILE A 88 -8.38 9.30 7.61
CA ILE A 88 -7.52 9.95 8.61
C ILE A 88 -7.32 11.43 8.29
N VAL A 89 -7.07 11.78 7.03
CA VAL A 89 -6.97 13.19 6.61
C VAL A 89 -8.28 13.93 6.86
N ARG A 90 -9.43 13.28 6.60
CA ARG A 90 -10.75 13.81 6.95
C ARG A 90 -10.87 14.05 8.45
N ALA A 91 -10.53 13.05 9.27
CA ALA A 91 -10.56 13.18 10.73
C ALA A 91 -9.61 14.26 11.26
N TYR A 92 -8.43 14.41 10.66
CA TYR A 92 -7.46 15.45 11.00
C TYR A 92 -8.06 16.85 10.89
N PHE A 93 -8.77 17.14 9.79
CA PHE A 93 -9.44 18.43 9.62
C PHE A 93 -10.71 18.58 10.47
N ASP A 94 -11.55 17.54 10.51
CA ASP A 94 -12.81 17.56 11.27
C ASP A 94 -12.58 17.81 12.78
N ALA A 95 -11.53 17.20 13.33
CA ALA A 95 -11.19 17.31 14.74
C ALA A 95 -10.30 18.51 15.07
N GLY A 96 -9.94 19.34 14.08
CA GLY A 96 -9.10 20.52 14.30
C GLY A 96 -7.62 20.22 14.58
N MET A 97 -7.12 19.02 14.23
CA MET A 97 -5.75 18.60 14.52
C MET A 97 -4.68 19.46 13.82
N GLN A 98 -5.05 20.24 12.80
CA GLN A 98 -4.18 21.25 12.20
C GLN A 98 -3.80 22.40 13.13
N LEU A 99 -4.50 22.54 14.27
CA LEU A 99 -4.21 23.52 15.31
C LEU A 99 -3.28 22.97 16.39
N GLU A 100 -3.04 21.65 16.40
CA GLU A 100 -2.16 20.96 17.33
C GLU A 100 -0.68 21.11 16.93
N PRO A 101 0.28 20.77 17.82
CA PRO A 101 1.70 20.70 17.47
C PRO A 101 1.95 19.73 16.30
N GLN A 102 2.69 20.22 15.30
CA GLN A 102 2.99 19.46 14.08
C GLN A 102 4.40 18.84 14.13
N PRO A 103 4.65 17.73 13.41
CA PRO A 103 3.65 16.95 12.67
C PRO A 103 2.80 16.09 13.61
N VAL A 104 1.52 15.94 13.27
CA VAL A 104 0.61 14.99 13.92
C VAL A 104 0.92 13.59 13.38
N ARG A 105 1.36 12.70 14.29
CA ARG A 105 1.74 11.32 14.01
C ARG A 105 0.64 10.36 14.46
N LEU A 106 0.00 9.68 13.51
CA LEU A 106 -1.13 8.79 13.75
C LEU A 106 -0.86 7.39 13.21
N TYR A 107 -1.20 6.35 13.97
CA TYR A 107 -1.21 4.97 13.47
C TYR A 107 -2.61 4.37 13.55
N TYR A 108 -2.86 3.39 12.69
CA TYR A 108 -4.14 2.70 12.62
C TYR A 108 -3.94 1.23 12.33
N LEU A 109 -4.89 0.41 12.80
CA LEU A 109 -4.98 -1.01 12.52
C LEU A 109 -6.45 -1.39 12.39
N GLY A 110 -6.87 -1.89 11.23
CA GLY A 110 -8.28 -2.23 11.05
C GLY A 110 -8.61 -2.95 9.75
N PRO A 111 -9.89 -3.31 9.55
CA PRO A 111 -10.38 -3.89 8.30
C PRO A 111 -10.59 -2.83 7.22
N TYR A 112 -10.41 -3.26 5.97
CA TYR A 112 -10.53 -2.50 4.73
C TYR A 112 -11.13 -3.37 3.63
N PHE A 113 -11.80 -2.74 2.67
CA PHE A 113 -12.70 -3.45 1.76
C PHE A 113 -12.47 -3.08 0.29
N ARG A 114 -12.18 -4.06 -0.56
CA ARG A 114 -12.04 -3.86 -2.01
C ARG A 114 -12.74 -4.94 -2.82
N SER A 115 -13.62 -4.55 -3.72
CA SER A 115 -14.34 -5.40 -4.66
C SER A 115 -13.45 -5.87 -5.82
N GLU A 116 -12.19 -6.21 -5.54
CA GLU A 116 -11.23 -6.76 -6.49
C GLU A 116 -11.55 -8.22 -6.81
N ARG A 117 -11.34 -8.67 -8.06
CA ARG A 117 -11.49 -10.10 -8.38
C ARG A 117 -10.61 -10.95 -7.45
N PRO A 118 -11.19 -11.91 -6.69
CA PRO A 118 -10.42 -12.71 -5.76
C PRO A 118 -9.27 -13.44 -6.46
N GLN A 119 -8.05 -13.17 -6.00
CA GLN A 119 -6.82 -13.81 -6.43
C GLN A 119 -6.01 -14.17 -5.18
N ARG A 120 -4.94 -14.94 -5.34
CA ARG A 120 -4.07 -15.30 -4.22
C ARG A 120 -3.49 -14.02 -3.59
N GLY A 121 -3.82 -13.77 -2.32
CA GLY A 121 -3.44 -12.55 -1.61
C GLY A 121 -4.33 -11.32 -1.88
N ARG A 122 -5.46 -11.46 -2.56
CA ARG A 122 -6.41 -10.36 -2.78
C ARG A 122 -7.76 -10.75 -2.21
N PHE A 123 -8.06 -10.17 -1.05
CA PHE A 123 -9.30 -10.38 -0.31
C PHE A 123 -10.26 -9.21 -0.50
N HIS A 124 -11.56 -9.49 -0.40
CA HIS A 124 -12.59 -8.46 -0.36
C HIS A 124 -12.58 -7.71 0.97
N GLU A 125 -12.26 -8.41 2.05
CA GLU A 125 -11.97 -7.82 3.35
C GLU A 125 -10.54 -8.22 3.73
N PHE A 126 -9.69 -7.22 3.95
CA PHE A 126 -8.32 -7.41 4.42
C PHE A 126 -8.06 -6.46 5.60
N ARG A 127 -6.97 -6.69 6.32
CA ARG A 127 -6.59 -5.85 7.45
C ARG A 127 -5.29 -5.14 7.13
N GLN A 128 -5.20 -3.87 7.51
CA GLN A 128 -3.98 -3.08 7.32
C GLN A 128 -3.59 -2.44 8.63
N PHE A 129 -2.28 -2.41 8.84
CA PHE A 129 -1.62 -1.46 9.71
C PHE A 129 -1.05 -0.35 8.84
N GLY A 130 -1.17 0.89 9.29
CA GLY A 130 -0.59 2.04 8.61
C GLY A 130 -0.27 3.16 9.59
N ILE A 131 0.52 4.11 9.10
CA ILE A 131 0.96 5.30 9.81
C ILE A 131 0.75 6.52 8.91
N GLU A 132 0.44 7.66 9.49
CA GLU A 132 0.32 8.95 8.82
C GLU A 132 1.08 9.99 9.65
N ALA A 133 2.00 10.72 9.02
CA ALA A 133 2.62 11.91 9.60
C ALA A 133 2.14 13.11 8.78
N ILE A 134 1.32 13.97 9.39
CA ILE A 134 0.60 15.04 8.72
C ILE A 134 1.06 16.39 9.28
N GLY A 135 1.18 17.40 8.41
CA GLY A 135 1.40 18.80 8.79
C GLY A 135 2.84 19.29 8.73
N ASP A 136 3.79 18.45 8.29
CA ASP A 136 5.17 18.86 7.98
C ASP A 136 5.57 18.29 6.60
N ALA A 137 6.47 18.99 5.90
CA ALA A 137 6.91 18.66 4.55
C ALA A 137 8.35 18.12 4.47
N SER A 138 8.94 17.81 5.61
CA SER A 138 10.32 17.34 5.76
C SER A 138 10.49 15.96 5.13
N PRO A 139 11.51 15.77 4.27
CA PRO A 139 11.84 14.45 3.72
C PRO A 139 12.27 13.43 4.80
N LEU A 140 12.58 13.90 6.01
CA LEU A 140 12.92 13.02 7.12
C LEU A 140 11.71 12.25 7.65
N LEU A 141 10.47 12.71 7.40
CA LEU A 141 9.27 11.94 7.72
C LEU A 141 9.10 10.74 6.78
N ASP A 142 9.52 10.86 5.52
CA ASP A 142 9.58 9.71 4.62
C ASP A 142 10.60 8.68 5.13
N VAL A 143 11.77 9.13 5.60
CA VAL A 143 12.79 8.27 6.22
C VAL A 143 12.22 7.59 7.47
N GLU A 144 11.58 8.35 8.36
CA GLU A 144 10.93 7.85 9.58
C GLU A 144 9.93 6.71 9.25
N ALA A 145 9.06 6.93 8.26
CA ALA A 145 8.08 5.94 7.83
C ALA A 145 8.72 4.66 7.25
N ILE A 146 9.78 4.82 6.45
CA ILE A 146 10.53 3.69 5.92
C ILE A 146 11.20 2.94 7.07
N VAL A 147 11.93 3.62 7.95
CA VAL A 147 12.63 3.00 9.09
C VAL A 147 11.68 2.22 9.99
N LEU A 148 10.49 2.76 10.27
CA LEU A 148 9.46 2.06 11.05
C LEU A 148 9.05 0.76 10.36
N GLY A 149 8.75 0.79 9.06
CA GLY A 149 8.42 -0.43 8.30
C GLY A 149 9.57 -1.45 8.28
N TRP A 150 10.80 -0.99 8.13
CA TRP A 150 12.00 -1.85 8.12
C TRP A 150 12.21 -2.55 9.47
N LYS A 151 12.15 -1.78 10.56
CA LYS A 151 12.26 -2.30 11.93
C LYS A 151 11.11 -3.23 12.28
N TRP A 152 9.91 -3.01 11.73
CA TRP A 152 8.77 -3.89 11.96
C TRP A 152 9.00 -5.30 11.39
N PHE A 153 9.49 -5.42 10.15
CA PHE A 153 9.86 -6.72 9.59
C PHE A 153 10.98 -7.39 10.40
N GLY A 154 12.00 -6.61 10.80
CA GLY A 154 13.10 -7.10 11.63
C GLY A 154 12.62 -7.60 13.00
N GLY A 155 11.69 -6.89 13.65
CA GLY A 155 11.13 -7.29 14.95
C GLY A 155 10.25 -8.54 14.91
N LEU A 156 9.83 -8.96 13.72
CA LEU A 156 9.09 -10.21 13.48
C LEU A 156 10.00 -11.35 12.95
N ASP A 157 11.32 -11.13 12.89
CA ASP A 157 12.30 -12.04 12.30
C ASP A 157 11.99 -12.44 10.84
N ILE A 158 11.35 -11.54 10.08
CA ILE A 158 11.03 -11.75 8.68
C ILE A 158 12.22 -11.30 7.82
N GLY A 159 13.04 -12.26 7.40
CA GLY A 159 14.11 -12.06 6.42
C GLY A 159 13.60 -11.97 4.97
N GLY A 160 14.52 -11.80 4.01
CA GLY A 160 14.18 -11.79 2.58
C GLY A 160 13.38 -10.57 2.12
N ILE A 161 13.39 -9.48 2.89
CA ILE A 161 12.71 -8.22 2.58
C ILE A 161 13.66 -7.30 1.81
N HIS A 162 13.17 -6.77 0.71
CA HIS A 162 13.84 -5.78 -0.14
C HIS A 162 13.03 -4.49 -0.16
N LEU A 163 13.69 -3.36 0.08
CA LEU A 163 13.10 -2.04 -0.08
C LEU A 163 13.26 -1.56 -1.52
N LEU A 164 12.14 -1.32 -2.19
CA LEU A 164 12.10 -0.60 -3.46
C LEU A 164 11.77 0.86 -3.20
N LEU A 165 12.50 1.76 -3.85
CA LEU A 165 12.37 3.21 -3.66
C LEU A 165 12.22 3.92 -5.01
N ASN A 166 11.39 4.97 -5.04
CA ASN A 166 11.24 5.84 -6.20
C ASN A 166 10.77 7.24 -5.76
N SER A 167 10.76 8.19 -6.68
CA SER A 167 10.06 9.46 -6.52
C SER A 167 9.19 9.75 -7.73
N ILE A 168 7.92 10.10 -7.49
CA ILE A 168 6.96 10.49 -8.52
C ILE A 168 6.82 12.02 -8.64
N GLY A 169 7.66 12.78 -7.94
CA GLY A 169 7.68 14.24 -7.98
C GLY A 169 6.41 14.92 -7.46
N ASP A 170 6.38 16.23 -7.59
CA ASP A 170 5.27 17.09 -7.19
C ASP A 170 4.36 17.44 -8.38
N ASP A 171 3.51 18.44 -8.17
CA ASP A 171 2.60 19.03 -9.15
C ASP A 171 3.33 19.85 -10.24
N VAL A 172 4.60 20.22 -10.01
CA VAL A 172 5.46 20.85 -11.02
C VAL A 172 6.16 19.79 -11.87
N CYS A 173 6.66 18.72 -11.26
CA CYS A 173 7.38 17.64 -11.95
C CYS A 173 6.46 16.85 -12.89
N ARG A 174 5.26 16.52 -12.41
CA ARG A 174 4.37 15.56 -13.10
C ARG A 174 3.89 16.02 -14.47
N PRO A 175 3.42 17.26 -14.68
CA PRO A 175 3.01 17.72 -16.01
C PRO A 175 4.15 17.63 -17.03
N ALA A 176 5.34 18.12 -16.68
CA ALA A 176 6.51 18.07 -17.56
C ALA A 176 6.93 16.62 -17.90
N TYR A 177 6.90 15.73 -16.91
CA TYR A 177 7.22 14.32 -17.12
C TYR A 177 6.15 13.58 -17.95
N ARG A 178 4.86 13.91 -17.77
CA ARG A 178 3.78 13.35 -18.58
C ARG A 178 3.97 13.66 -20.06
N GLU A 179 4.33 14.90 -20.40
CA GLU A 179 4.61 15.26 -21.79
C GLU A 179 5.83 14.51 -22.34
N ARG A 180 6.90 14.35 -21.55
CA ARG A 180 8.05 13.53 -21.94
C ARG A 180 7.66 12.07 -22.21
N LEU A 181 6.81 11.47 -21.38
CA LEU A 181 6.28 10.13 -21.63
C LEU A 181 5.42 10.11 -22.90
N ARG A 182 4.59 11.13 -23.13
CA ARG A 182 3.79 11.22 -24.35
C ARG A 182 4.69 11.25 -25.58
N ASP A 183 5.71 12.10 -25.58
CA ASP A 183 6.66 12.21 -26.69
C ASP A 183 7.41 10.90 -26.95
N TYR A 184 7.82 10.21 -25.88
CA TYR A 184 8.45 8.90 -25.98
C TYR A 184 7.53 7.82 -26.57
N TYR A 185 6.28 7.73 -26.10
CA TYR A 185 5.36 6.66 -26.53
C TYR A 185 4.62 6.95 -27.84
N ARG A 186 4.48 8.22 -28.26
CA ARG A 186 3.79 8.63 -29.50
C ARG A 186 4.29 7.88 -30.75
N PRO A 187 5.59 7.74 -31.03
CA PRO A 187 6.09 6.95 -32.18
C PRO A 187 5.90 5.43 -32.01
N HIS A 188 5.52 4.96 -30.82
CA HIS A 188 5.39 3.55 -30.48
C HIS A 188 3.94 3.09 -30.28
N LEU A 189 2.94 3.98 -30.45
CA LEU A 189 1.53 3.68 -30.20
C LEU A 189 1.02 2.42 -30.92
N ALA A 190 1.46 2.18 -32.15
CA ALA A 190 1.05 1.01 -32.93
C ALA A 190 1.56 -0.33 -32.34
N LYS A 191 2.62 -0.29 -31.52
CA LYS A 191 3.21 -1.47 -30.86
C LYS A 191 2.59 -1.75 -29.47
N LEU A 192 1.87 -0.78 -28.92
CA LEU A 192 1.27 -0.90 -27.59
C LEU A 192 0.01 -1.76 -27.61
N SER A 193 -0.26 -2.43 -26.48
CA SER A 193 -1.54 -3.11 -26.25
C SER A 193 -2.73 -2.15 -26.34
N ALA A 194 -3.93 -2.68 -26.60
CA ALA A 194 -5.15 -1.85 -26.62
C ALA A 194 -5.38 -1.13 -25.27
N GLU A 195 -5.07 -1.80 -24.17
CA GLU A 195 -5.15 -1.22 -22.83
C GLU A 195 -4.11 -0.12 -22.64
N SER A 196 -2.85 -0.36 -23.03
CA SER A 196 -1.80 0.66 -22.94
C SER A 196 -2.08 1.89 -23.81
N ARG A 197 -2.67 1.72 -25.01
CA ARG A 197 -3.14 2.86 -25.82
C ARG A 197 -4.21 3.68 -25.09
N THR A 198 -5.12 3.03 -24.36
CA THR A 198 -6.13 3.72 -23.55
C THR A 198 -5.50 4.46 -22.37
N ARG A 199 -4.51 3.84 -21.70
CA ARG A 199 -3.75 4.45 -20.60
C ARG A 199 -2.92 5.64 -21.07
N PHE A 200 -2.32 5.57 -22.25
CA PHE A 200 -1.60 6.68 -22.87
C PHE A 200 -2.47 7.94 -22.99
N GLU A 201 -3.73 7.80 -23.41
CA GLU A 201 -4.63 8.95 -23.53
C GLU A 201 -5.02 9.54 -22.18
N LYS A 202 -5.40 8.67 -21.22
CA LYS A 202 -5.92 9.09 -19.91
C LYS A 202 -4.83 9.53 -18.93
N ASN A 203 -3.85 8.67 -18.69
CA ASN A 203 -2.77 8.91 -17.72
C ASN A 203 -1.52 8.10 -18.12
N PRO A 204 -0.57 8.70 -18.87
CA PRO A 204 0.64 8.03 -19.35
C PRO A 204 1.47 7.33 -18.25
N LEU A 205 1.36 7.76 -17.00
CA LEU A 205 2.03 7.10 -15.87
C LEU A 205 1.58 5.64 -15.67
N ARG A 206 0.33 5.32 -16.03
CA ARG A 206 -0.24 3.96 -15.92
C ARG A 206 0.32 2.99 -16.96
N LEU A 207 1.12 3.46 -17.92
CA LEU A 207 1.85 2.59 -18.85
C LEU A 207 2.86 1.70 -18.11
N PHE A 208 3.39 2.15 -16.97
CA PHE A 208 4.27 1.34 -16.12
C PHE A 208 3.53 0.15 -15.46
N ASP A 209 2.21 0.21 -15.33
CA ASP A 209 1.37 -0.88 -14.79
C ASP A 209 1.12 -2.00 -15.82
N SER A 210 1.60 -1.87 -17.07
CA SER A 210 1.35 -2.91 -18.10
C SER A 210 2.16 -4.17 -17.79
N LYS A 211 1.48 -5.32 -17.91
CA LYS A 211 2.06 -6.67 -17.81
C LYS A 211 2.17 -7.35 -19.16
N GLU A 212 1.74 -6.70 -20.24
CA GLU A 212 1.77 -7.26 -21.58
C GLU A 212 3.22 -7.39 -22.07
N PRO A 213 3.65 -8.55 -22.58
CA PRO A 213 5.03 -8.78 -23.01
C PRO A 213 5.54 -7.75 -24.02
N GLN A 214 4.68 -7.35 -24.97
CA GLN A 214 5.03 -6.38 -26.01
C GLN A 214 5.27 -4.96 -25.47
N ASP A 215 4.68 -4.61 -24.33
CA ASP A 215 4.85 -3.29 -23.71
C ASP A 215 6.14 -3.24 -22.85
N GLN A 216 6.67 -4.39 -22.41
CA GLN A 216 7.79 -4.45 -21.46
C GLN A 216 9.08 -3.82 -22.00
N GLU A 217 9.42 -4.08 -23.27
CA GLU A 217 10.65 -3.53 -23.86
C GLU A 217 10.60 -2.00 -23.93
N LEU A 218 9.43 -1.44 -24.28
CA LEU A 218 9.22 0.00 -24.31
C LEU A 218 9.21 0.59 -22.91
N LYS A 219 8.65 -0.12 -21.93
CA LYS A 219 8.61 0.30 -20.53
C LYS A 219 10.02 0.43 -19.94
N GLN A 220 10.90 -0.54 -20.19
CA GLN A 220 12.28 -0.52 -19.68
C GLN A 220 13.12 0.65 -20.22
N LYS A 221 12.83 1.09 -21.44
CA LYS A 221 13.50 2.20 -22.14
C LYS A 221 12.84 3.56 -21.90
N ALA A 222 11.70 3.60 -21.21
CA ALA A 222 10.97 4.84 -20.95
C ALA A 222 11.80 5.79 -20.07
N PRO A 223 11.67 7.12 -20.25
CA PRO A 223 12.32 8.09 -19.38
C PRO A 223 11.89 7.86 -17.93
N ARG A 224 12.80 8.02 -16.98
CA ARG A 224 12.54 7.79 -15.55
C ARG A 224 12.23 9.09 -14.84
N MET A 225 11.24 9.10 -13.95
CA MET A 225 10.84 10.32 -13.24
C MET A 225 12.00 10.91 -12.42
N VAL A 226 12.81 10.07 -11.78
CA VAL A 226 13.92 10.48 -10.91
C VAL A 226 14.98 11.31 -11.64
N ASP A 227 15.14 11.12 -12.95
CA ASP A 227 16.10 11.87 -13.79
C ASP A 227 15.55 13.25 -14.22
N HIS A 228 14.32 13.54 -13.81
CA HIS A 228 13.49 14.62 -14.34
C HIS A 228 12.78 15.44 -13.25
N LEU A 229 13.17 15.24 -11.99
CA LEU A 229 12.64 15.98 -10.85
C LEU A 229 13.04 17.46 -10.90
N CYS A 230 12.15 18.34 -10.43
CA CYS A 230 12.50 19.71 -10.12
C CYS A 230 13.54 19.75 -8.99
N ARG A 231 14.29 20.85 -8.88
CA ARG A 231 15.36 20.99 -7.87
C ARG A 231 14.88 20.68 -6.43
N PRO A 232 13.74 21.21 -5.95
CA PRO A 232 13.22 20.85 -4.62
C PRO A 232 12.95 19.37 -4.44
N CYS A 233 12.30 18.71 -5.41
CA CYS A 233 12.03 17.27 -5.34
C CYS A 233 13.32 16.43 -5.39
N ALA A 234 14.30 16.83 -6.19
CA ALA A 234 15.59 16.15 -6.25
C ALA A 234 16.35 16.25 -4.91
N GLN A 235 16.34 17.43 -4.29
CA GLN A 235 16.94 17.65 -2.97
C GLN A 235 16.23 16.85 -1.87
N ALA A 236 14.89 16.86 -1.85
CA ALA A 236 14.12 16.07 -0.90
C ALA A 236 14.40 14.56 -1.06
N PHE A 237 14.41 14.06 -2.30
CA PHE A 237 14.69 12.65 -2.55
C PHE A 237 16.14 12.27 -2.22
N GLN A 238 17.09 13.18 -2.39
CA GLN A 238 18.46 12.97 -1.94
C GLN A 238 18.54 12.85 -0.41
N ALA A 239 17.85 13.73 0.33
CA ALA A 239 17.78 13.65 1.79
C ALA A 239 17.18 12.32 2.27
N VAL A 240 16.18 11.77 1.57
CA VAL A 240 15.66 10.42 1.86
C VAL A 240 16.73 9.36 1.68
N LYS A 241 17.43 9.34 0.54
CA LYS A 241 18.50 8.36 0.28
C LYS A 241 19.62 8.45 1.31
N ASP A 242 20.02 9.67 1.70
CA ASP A 242 21.05 9.90 2.69
C ASP A 242 20.61 9.43 4.08
N GLY A 243 19.35 9.68 4.46
CA GLY A 243 18.77 9.18 5.70
C GLY A 243 18.71 7.65 5.77
N LEU A 244 18.32 7.00 4.67
CA LEU A 244 18.34 5.53 4.59
C LEU A 244 19.76 4.96 4.66
N ALA A 245 20.74 5.64 4.05
CA ALA A 245 22.14 5.25 4.16
C ALA A 245 22.67 5.38 5.60
N ALA A 246 22.27 6.43 6.33
CA ALA A 246 22.64 6.61 7.74
C ALA A 246 22.05 5.51 8.64
N GLU A 247 20.86 5.01 8.31
CA GLU A 247 20.21 3.88 9.00
C GLU A 247 20.68 2.51 8.48
N ALA A 248 21.63 2.48 7.55
CA ALA A 248 22.14 1.27 6.88
C ALA A 248 21.02 0.40 6.26
N ILE A 249 19.97 1.04 5.74
CA ILE A 249 18.85 0.35 5.08
C ILE A 249 19.14 0.24 3.58
N PRO A 250 19.39 -0.97 3.05
CA PRO A 250 19.61 -1.16 1.62
C PRO A 250 18.32 -0.96 0.84
N PHE A 251 18.39 -0.27 -0.31
CA PHE A 251 17.25 -0.08 -1.20
C PHE A 251 17.66 -0.22 -2.68
N THR A 252 16.68 -0.55 -3.51
CA THR A 252 16.79 -0.59 -4.97
C THR A 252 15.88 0.47 -5.58
N LEU A 253 16.42 1.28 -6.50
CA LEU A 253 15.59 2.22 -7.25
C LEU A 253 14.73 1.48 -8.27
N ASN A 254 13.41 1.65 -8.18
CA ASN A 254 12.47 1.07 -9.15
C ASN A 254 11.67 2.19 -9.85
N PRO A 255 12.00 2.56 -11.10
CA PRO A 255 11.29 3.60 -11.83
C PRO A 255 9.85 3.21 -12.20
N GLU A 256 9.53 1.92 -12.20
CA GLU A 256 8.18 1.40 -12.46
C GLU A 256 7.30 1.47 -11.21
N LEU A 257 7.86 1.81 -10.05
CA LEU A 257 7.09 2.01 -8.82
C LEU A 257 6.28 3.30 -8.93
N VAL A 258 5.12 3.18 -9.59
CA VAL A 258 4.08 4.18 -9.69
C VAL A 258 2.90 3.64 -8.89
N ARG A 259 2.42 4.41 -7.91
CA ARG A 259 1.35 3.95 -7.02
C ARG A 259 -0.03 4.11 -7.65
N GLY A 260 -0.95 3.23 -7.25
CA GLY A 260 -2.29 3.15 -7.81
C GLY A 260 -3.27 4.27 -7.39
N LEU A 261 -2.87 5.15 -6.46
CA LEU A 261 -3.68 6.25 -5.94
C LEU A 261 -3.09 7.57 -6.45
N ASP A 262 -3.91 8.47 -6.98
CA ASP A 262 -3.38 9.64 -7.69
C ASP A 262 -2.89 10.75 -6.72
N TYR A 263 -3.19 10.64 -5.43
CA TYR A 263 -2.82 11.62 -4.40
C TYR A 263 -1.34 11.61 -3.99
N TYR A 264 -0.58 10.55 -4.31
CA TYR A 264 0.82 10.45 -3.90
C TYR A 264 1.64 11.59 -4.52
N THR A 265 2.66 12.06 -3.80
CA THR A 265 3.67 13.03 -4.27
C THR A 265 5.04 12.59 -3.77
N ARG A 266 6.10 13.02 -4.47
CA ARG A 266 7.50 12.79 -4.07
C ARG A 266 7.79 11.31 -3.80
N THR A 267 8.27 10.95 -2.63
CA THR A 267 8.75 9.61 -2.29
C THR A 267 7.64 8.58 -2.39
N VAL A 268 7.94 7.46 -3.04
CA VAL A 268 7.14 6.24 -2.96
C VAL A 268 8.08 5.07 -2.73
N PHE A 269 7.67 4.13 -1.89
CA PHE A 269 8.48 2.97 -1.55
C PHE A 269 7.62 1.73 -1.35
N GLU A 270 8.21 0.55 -1.53
CA GLU A 270 7.57 -0.75 -1.33
C GLU A 270 8.52 -1.72 -0.62
N TYR A 271 7.97 -2.52 0.30
CA TYR A 271 8.66 -3.70 0.79
C TYR A 271 8.23 -4.93 0.00
N GLN A 272 9.19 -5.64 -0.59
CA GLN A 272 8.95 -6.89 -1.30
C GLN A 272 9.67 -8.03 -0.61
N HIS A 273 8.97 -9.14 -0.41
CA HIS A 273 9.59 -10.37 0.07
C HIS A 273 9.93 -11.29 -1.11
N GLU A 274 11.11 -11.91 -1.10
CA GLU A 274 11.61 -12.77 -2.18
C GLU A 274 10.63 -13.88 -2.59
N SER A 275 9.87 -14.44 -1.64
CA SER A 275 8.92 -15.53 -1.91
C SER A 275 7.64 -15.09 -2.63
N LEU A 276 7.47 -13.79 -2.88
CA LEU A 276 6.25 -13.19 -3.39
C LEU A 276 6.31 -12.85 -4.88
N GLY A 277 7.45 -13.07 -5.52
CA GLY A 277 7.58 -13.10 -6.98
C GLY A 277 7.11 -11.84 -7.69
N GLY A 278 7.42 -10.64 -7.17
CA GLY A 278 7.11 -9.36 -7.83
C GLY A 278 5.60 -9.05 -7.98
N ALA A 279 4.72 -9.90 -7.47
CA ALA A 279 3.30 -9.63 -7.41
C ALA A 279 3.01 -8.73 -6.22
N GLN A 280 2.73 -7.45 -6.50
CA GLN A 280 2.06 -6.55 -5.56
C GLN A 280 0.88 -7.30 -4.92
N ASN A 281 1.00 -7.50 -3.60
CA ASN A 281 0.02 -8.14 -2.71
C ASN A 281 0.03 -9.68 -2.66
N ALA A 282 1.14 -10.38 -2.88
CA ALA A 282 1.20 -11.80 -2.50
C ALA A 282 1.49 -11.98 -0.98
N PRO A 283 0.97 -13.02 -0.30
CA PRO A 283 1.16 -13.23 1.14
C PRO A 283 2.49 -13.90 1.47
N VAL A 284 3.30 -13.33 2.37
CA VAL A 284 4.45 -14.06 2.96
C VAL A 284 3.91 -15.24 3.75
N ARG A 285 4.23 -16.45 3.31
CA ARG A 285 3.95 -17.68 4.04
C ARG A 285 5.21 -18.08 4.80
N TRP A 286 5.16 -18.06 6.13
CA TRP A 286 6.24 -18.66 6.92
C TRP A 286 6.18 -20.20 6.84
N PRO A 287 7.28 -20.89 6.50
CA PRO A 287 7.33 -22.34 6.63
C PRO A 287 7.30 -22.72 8.12
N ARG A 288 6.45 -23.68 8.50
CA ARG A 288 6.46 -24.29 9.84
C ARG A 288 7.87 -24.83 10.16
N ARG A 289 8.68 -24.09 10.93
CA ARG A 289 9.77 -24.66 11.72
C ARG A 289 9.25 -24.92 13.14
N ARG A 290 9.33 -26.18 13.56
CA ARG A 290 9.07 -26.59 14.95
C ARG A 290 10.30 -26.24 15.81
N PRO A 291 10.15 -25.65 17.00
CA PRO A 291 11.18 -25.72 18.02
C PRO A 291 11.14 -27.10 18.69
N GLY A 292 12.31 -27.66 18.96
CA GLY A 292 12.46 -28.95 19.63
C GLY A 292 11.95 -28.91 21.07
N LEU A 293 11.19 -29.95 21.42
CA LEU A 293 11.06 -30.48 22.77
C LEU A 293 11.60 -31.93 22.74
N PRO A 294 12.38 -32.37 23.74
CA PRO A 294 12.94 -33.70 23.78
C PRO A 294 11.88 -34.72 24.26
N GLY A 295 11.93 -35.93 23.71
CA GLY A 295 11.17 -37.08 24.24
C GLY A 295 10.28 -37.77 23.22
N ASP A 296 10.84 -38.81 22.60
CA ASP A 296 10.18 -40.03 22.12
C ASP A 296 8.81 -39.96 21.41
N ALA A 297 8.83 -40.14 20.08
CA ALA A 297 7.65 -40.43 19.28
C ALA A 297 7.94 -41.52 18.24
N ARG A 298 8.21 -42.76 18.71
CA ARG A 298 8.07 -43.99 17.91
C ARG A 298 6.78 -44.73 18.24
N ARG A 299 5.68 -44.22 17.71
CA ARG A 299 4.38 -44.87 17.45
C ARG A 299 3.54 -43.68 17.00
N TRP A 300 3.16 -43.55 15.73
CA TRP A 300 2.05 -44.28 15.14
C TRP A 300 2.17 -44.19 13.62
N LEU A 301 2.52 -45.31 13.00
CA LEU A 301 2.32 -45.57 11.59
C LEU A 301 1.22 -46.62 11.49
N ARG A 302 0.10 -46.28 10.82
CA ARG A 302 -0.65 -47.10 9.84
C ARG A 302 -2.06 -46.54 9.65
N HIS A 303 -2.25 -45.73 8.62
CA HIS A 303 -3.10 -46.01 7.45
C HIS A 303 -3.22 -44.76 6.55
N ARG A 304 -3.03 -44.97 5.25
CA ARG A 304 -3.23 -44.08 4.08
C ARG A 304 -3.95 -44.96 3.02
N PRO A 305 -4.47 -44.45 1.89
CA PRO A 305 -4.78 -43.06 1.49
C PRO A 305 -6.14 -42.89 0.74
N GLY A 306 -6.53 -41.65 0.43
CA GLY A 306 -7.58 -41.32 -0.57
C GLY A 306 -7.80 -39.80 -0.68
N PRO A 307 -8.11 -39.23 -1.87
CA PRO A 307 -7.45 -38.02 -2.39
C PRO A 307 -8.30 -36.74 -2.32
N ASP A 308 -7.64 -35.62 -2.03
CA ASP A 308 -7.73 -34.31 -2.70
C ASP A 308 -7.38 -33.19 -1.72
N GLY A 309 -6.15 -32.68 -1.88
CA GLY A 309 -5.66 -31.45 -1.24
C GLY A 309 -6.40 -30.23 -1.81
N HIS A 310 -6.39 -29.05 -1.22
CA HIS A 310 -5.36 -28.36 -0.44
C HIS A 310 -6.12 -27.31 0.40
N GLY A 311 -5.80 -27.09 1.68
CA GLY A 311 -4.59 -26.39 2.11
C GLY A 311 -4.91 -24.93 2.45
N ALA A 312 -5.50 -24.70 3.62
CA ALA A 312 -5.83 -23.38 4.18
C ALA A 312 -4.58 -22.51 4.43
N GLN A 313 -4.61 -21.24 4.01
CA GLN A 313 -3.59 -20.19 4.20
C GLN A 313 -4.35 -18.84 4.08
N GLY A 314 -4.29 -17.84 4.97
CA GLY A 314 -3.25 -17.36 5.89
C GLY A 314 -3.00 -15.86 5.58
N ALA A 315 -3.15 -15.00 6.59
CA ALA A 315 -3.32 -13.53 6.56
C ALA A 315 -2.16 -12.67 5.99
N GLN A 316 -2.44 -11.39 5.74
CA GLN A 316 -1.51 -10.37 5.20
C GLN A 316 -1.00 -9.38 6.25
N ALA A 317 0.23 -8.93 6.02
CA ALA A 317 1.00 -7.92 6.74
C ALA A 317 1.15 -6.63 5.91
N ALA A 318 1.25 -5.52 6.62
CA ALA A 318 1.13 -4.10 6.25
C ALA A 318 1.84 -3.61 4.99
N GLY A 319 1.15 -2.75 4.24
CA GLY A 319 1.75 -1.74 3.37
C GLY A 319 1.62 -0.38 4.04
N ALA A 320 2.73 0.22 4.46
CA ALA A 320 2.76 1.62 4.87
C ALA A 320 2.53 2.48 3.62
N SER A 321 1.36 3.11 3.50
CA SER A 321 1.12 4.17 2.53
C SER A 321 1.80 5.43 3.02
N GLY A 322 2.87 5.85 2.32
CA GLY A 322 3.58 7.09 2.63
C GLY A 322 2.67 8.32 2.62
N ALA A 323 2.73 9.07 3.71
CA ALA A 323 1.92 10.25 4.00
C ALA A 323 2.17 11.41 3.03
N ARG A 324 1.15 12.26 2.88
CA ARG A 324 1.20 13.50 2.10
C ARG A 324 1.79 14.62 2.96
N CYS A 325 2.90 15.18 2.49
CA CYS A 325 3.39 16.48 2.93
C CYS A 325 2.46 17.60 2.40
N LEU A 326 1.41 17.95 3.14
CA LEU A 326 0.59 19.13 2.85
C LEU A 326 1.25 20.37 3.45
N GLY A 327 2.06 21.07 2.66
CA GLY A 327 2.55 22.40 3.04
C GLY A 327 1.40 23.43 3.07
N PRO A 328 1.54 24.53 3.83
CA PRO A 328 0.53 25.58 3.88
C PRO A 328 0.45 26.27 2.52
N GLY A 329 -0.59 25.96 1.76
CA GLY A 329 -0.95 26.71 0.55
C GLY A 329 -1.18 28.17 0.93
N GLY A 330 -0.39 29.05 0.34
CA GLY A 330 -0.40 30.48 0.61
C GLY A 330 -1.79 31.09 0.49
N ARG A 331 -2.09 31.99 1.41
CA ARG A 331 -3.23 32.92 1.31
C ARG A 331 -3.16 33.65 -0.03
N SER A 332 -4.11 33.37 -0.91
CA SER A 332 -4.47 34.27 -2.00
C SER A 332 -5.53 35.23 -1.50
N GLN A 333 -5.16 36.50 -1.43
CA GLN A 333 -6.01 37.65 -1.15
C GLN A 333 -7.10 37.80 -2.23
N ARG A 334 -8.37 37.79 -1.83
CA ARG A 334 -9.37 38.88 -1.97
C ARG A 334 -10.77 38.34 -1.74
#